data_AF-A0A0D8BUH9-F1
#
_entry.id   AF-A0A0D8BUH9-F1
#
_cell.length_a   1.000
_cell.length_b   1.000
_cell.length_c   1.000
_cell.angle_alpha   90.00
_cell.angle_beta   90.00
_cell.angle_gamma   90.00
#
_symmetry.space_group_name_H-M   'P 1'
#
loop_
_entity.id
_entity.type
_entity.pdbx_description
1 polymer ?
#
loop_
_entity_poly.entity_id
_entity_poly.type
_entity_poly.pdbx_seq_one_letter_code
_entity_poly.pdbx_strand_id
1 'polypeptide(L)'
;MVEAAIKEIDAALLASKTLHVDETRLRVDGKNQWVHVASTAKVTRYGLHRSRGKQATDDIGILPRYKGTMVHDAYVKADYFFPKIAGLKFPRRTSWILLFFLLEPFFP
;
A
#
# COMPACT_ATOMS: atom_id res chain seq x y z
N MET A 1 14.14 23.48 -1.98
CA MET A 1 14.92 22.42 -2.64
C MET A 1 14.35 21.04 -2.36
N VAL A 2 14.17 20.63 -1.10
CA VAL A 2 13.62 19.30 -0.74
C VAL A 2 12.24 19.03 -1.34
N GLU A 3 11.32 19.99 -1.24
CA GLU A 3 9.95 19.86 -1.79
C GLU A 3 9.93 19.63 -3.31
N ALA A 4 10.85 20.26 -4.04
CA ALA A 4 10.97 20.08 -5.49
C ALA A 4 11.49 18.66 -5.81
N ALA A 5 12.50 18.19 -5.08
CA ALA A 5 13.02 16.84 -5.23
C ALA A 5 11.96 15.77 -4.90
N ILE A 6 11.12 15.99 -3.88
CA ILE A 6 9.99 15.10 -3.56
C ILE A 6 9.03 15.02 -4.75
N LYS A 7 8.66 16.16 -5.35
CA LYS A 7 7.76 16.20 -6.50
C LYS A 7 8.35 15.46 -7.72
N GLU A 8 9.65 15.61 -7.97
CA GLU A 8 10.33 14.90 -9.07
C GLU A 8 10.36 13.39 -8.84
N ILE A 9 10.66 12.96 -7.60
CA ILE A 9 10.62 11.55 -7.22
C ILE A 9 9.20 10.99 -7.36
N ASP A 10 8.19 11.70 -6.84
CA ASP A 10 6.79 11.27 -6.94
C ASP A 10 6.35 11.15 -8.41
N ALA A 11 6.74 12.10 -9.27
CA ALA A 11 6.46 12.03 -10.70
C ALA A 11 7.14 10.82 -11.36
N ALA A 12 8.40 10.54 -11.02
CA ALA A 12 9.12 9.37 -11.54
C ALA A 12 8.50 8.04 -11.07
N LEU A 13 8.04 7.96 -9.82
CA LEU A 13 7.31 6.80 -9.29
C LEU A 13 5.98 6.61 -10.03
N LEU A 14 5.22 7.68 -10.24
CA LEU A 14 3.92 7.64 -10.92
C LEU A 14 4.01 7.28 -12.40
N ALA A 15 5.12 7.61 -13.06
CA ALA A 15 5.38 7.27 -14.47
C ALA A 15 5.89 5.83 -14.66
N SER A 16 6.22 5.11 -13.57
CA SER A 16 6.75 3.76 -13.66
C SER A 16 5.68 2.72 -14.00
N LYS A 17 6.08 1.62 -14.64
CA LYS A 17 5.18 0.48 -14.95
C LYS A 17 4.92 -0.41 -13.73
N THR A 18 5.92 -0.54 -12.86
CA THR A 18 5.87 -1.39 -11.67
C THR A 18 6.41 -0.61 -10.48
N LEU A 19 5.65 -0.62 -9.39
CA LEU A 19 5.96 0.06 -8.14
C LEU A 19 6.06 -0.98 -7.03
N HIS A 20 7.18 -0.99 -6.33
CA HIS A 20 7.39 -1.82 -5.15
C HIS A 20 7.03 -1.02 -3.92
N VAL A 21 6.22 -1.58 -3.05
CA VAL A 21 5.72 -0.92 -1.84
C VAL A 21 5.90 -1.81 -0.63
N ASP A 22 6.21 -1.20 0.51
CA ASP A 22 6.38 -1.89 1.79
C ASP A 22 6.00 -0.98 2.97
N GLU A 23 5.64 -1.59 4.10
CA GLU A 23 5.31 -0.91 5.36
C GLU A 23 6.12 -1.50 6.52
N THR A 24 7.17 -0.80 6.95
CA THR A 24 7.99 -1.25 8.09
C THR A 24 7.70 -0.43 9.34
N ARG A 25 7.47 -1.11 10.47
CA ARG A 25 7.29 -0.46 11.78
C ARG A 25 8.63 0.03 12.33
N LEU A 26 8.65 1.23 12.89
CA LEU A 26 9.80 1.80 13.60
C LEU A 26 9.37 2.50 14.91
N ARG A 27 10.35 2.80 15.76
CA ARG A 27 10.17 3.58 16.99
C ARG A 27 10.77 4.96 16.79
N VAL A 28 9.96 6.00 16.98
CA VAL A 28 10.40 7.41 16.98
C VAL A 28 9.96 8.02 18.31
N ASP A 29 10.91 8.53 19.09
CA ASP A 29 10.68 9.10 20.43
C ASP A 29 9.85 8.20 21.34
N GLY A 30 10.15 6.90 21.35
CA GLY A 30 9.42 5.93 22.16
C GLY A 30 7.97 5.68 21.73
N LYS A 31 7.57 6.11 20.53
CA LYS A 31 6.24 5.87 19.95
C LYS A 31 6.36 5.02 18.69
N ASN A 32 5.37 4.15 18.47
CA ASN A 32 5.31 3.35 17.24
C ASN A 32 4.92 4.26 16.07
N GLN A 33 5.69 4.16 14.99
CA GLN A 33 5.40 4.75 13.70
C GLN A 33 5.54 3.67 12.61
N TRP A 34 5.13 4.01 11.40
CA TRP A 34 5.25 3.20 10.20
C TRP A 34 5.97 4.01 9.14
N VAL A 35 7.04 3.45 8.59
CA VAL A 35 7.66 3.94 7.36
C VAL A 35 7.04 3.20 6.20
N HIS A 36 6.48 3.98 5.30
CA HIS A 36 5.91 3.57 4.04
C HIS A 36 6.96 3.77 2.96
N VAL A 37 7.23 2.74 2.18
CA VAL A 37 8.20 2.77 1.09
C VAL A 37 7.45 2.65 -0.22
N ALA A 38 7.81 3.50 -1.19
CA ALA A 38 7.45 3.33 -2.59
C ALA A 38 8.73 3.45 -3.43
N SER A 39 9.06 2.43 -4.22
CA SER A 39 10.31 2.39 -4.97
C SER A 39 10.20 1.76 -6.34
N THR A 40 11.18 2.14 -7.17
CA THR A 40 11.52 1.53 -8.44
C THR A 40 13.02 1.22 -8.44
N ALA A 41 13.55 0.71 -9.54
CA ALA A 41 15.00 0.53 -9.69
C ALA A 41 15.81 1.85 -9.60
N LYS A 42 15.18 3.02 -9.81
CA LYS A 42 15.89 4.31 -9.90
C LYS A 42 15.65 5.25 -8.73
N VAL A 43 14.47 5.19 -8.12
CA VAL A 43 14.03 6.15 -7.10
C VAL A 43 13.27 5.46 -5.97
N THR A 44 13.42 6.00 -4.76
CA THR A 44 12.75 5.53 -3.55
C THR A 44 12.19 6.71 -2.77
N ARG A 45 10.96 6.56 -2.26
CA ARG A 45 10.25 7.55 -1.45
C ARG A 45 9.82 6.94 -0.13
N TYR A 46 10.18 7.61 0.97
CA TYR A 46 9.84 7.21 2.34
C TYR A 46 8.79 8.15 2.96
N GLY A 47 7.65 7.63 3.40
CA GLY A 47 6.65 8.39 4.16
C GLY A 47 6.57 7.90 5.60
N LEU A 48 6.75 8.79 6.59
CA LEU A 48 6.55 8.44 8.00
C LEU A 48 5.10 8.73 8.40
N HIS A 49 4.43 7.75 9.02
CA HIS A 49 3.05 7.90 9.46
C HIS A 49 2.75 7.13 10.76
N ARG A 50 1.79 7.60 11.56
CA ARG A 50 1.41 6.95 12.83
C ARG A 50 0.64 5.64 12.63
N SER A 51 -0.05 5.54 11.51
CA SER A 51 -0.84 4.39 11.11
C SER A 51 -0.19 3.68 9.92
N ARG A 52 -0.49 2.39 9.80
CA ARG A 52 -0.35 1.61 8.56
C ARG A 52 -1.69 1.60 7.82
N GLY A 53 -1.73 1.09 6.61
CA GLY A 53 -3.00 0.91 5.90
C GLY A 53 -3.32 2.05 4.94
N LYS A 54 -4.49 1.88 4.32
CA LYS A 54 -5.09 2.82 3.38
C LYS A 54 -5.02 4.29 3.83
N GLN A 55 -5.32 4.59 5.08
CA GLN A 55 -5.29 5.98 5.58
C GLN A 55 -3.91 6.63 5.39
N ALA A 56 -2.86 5.92 5.79
CA ALA A 56 -1.51 6.44 5.68
C ALA A 56 -1.08 6.59 4.21
N THR A 57 -1.43 5.62 3.37
CA THR A 57 -1.09 5.64 1.95
C THR A 57 -1.87 6.72 1.19
N ASP A 58 -3.10 7.00 1.61
CA ASP A 58 -3.91 8.12 1.11
C ASP A 58 -3.28 9.47 1.49
N ASP A 59 -2.89 9.62 2.77
CA ASP A 59 -2.26 10.85 3.28
C ASP A 59 -0.89 11.11 2.63
N ILE A 60 -0.13 10.06 2.32
CA ILE A 60 1.16 10.15 1.59
C ILE A 60 0.92 10.47 0.10
N GLY A 61 -0.20 10.04 -0.47
CA GLY A 61 -0.67 10.50 -1.78
C GLY A 61 -0.05 9.84 -3.01
N ILE A 62 0.84 8.86 -2.88
CA ILE A 62 1.45 8.16 -4.04
C ILE A 62 0.51 7.08 -4.56
N LEU A 63 0.11 6.15 -3.69
CA LEU A 63 -0.68 4.97 -4.05
C LEU A 63 -2.05 5.30 -4.67
N PRO A 64 -2.83 6.29 -4.17
CA PRO A 64 -4.12 6.64 -4.78
C PRO A 64 -4.01 7.14 -6.24
N ARG A 65 -2.84 7.67 -6.62
CA ARG A 65 -2.57 8.25 -7.93
C ARG A 65 -1.91 7.27 -8.89
N TYR A 66 -1.34 6.19 -8.38
CA TYR A 66 -0.61 5.21 -9.18
C TYR A 66 -1.57 4.32 -9.97
N LYS A 67 -1.27 4.10 -11.26
CA LYS A 67 -2.13 3.34 -12.20
C LYS A 67 -1.44 2.12 -12.83
N GLY A 68 -0.18 1.85 -12.48
CA GLY A 68 0.57 0.69 -12.94
C GLY A 68 0.39 -0.53 -12.04
N THR A 69 1.27 -1.52 -12.20
CA THR A 69 1.28 -2.73 -11.36
C THR A 69 1.99 -2.44 -10.04
N MET A 70 1.37 -2.83 -8.93
CA MET A 70 1.92 -2.66 -7.60
C MET A 70 2.33 -4.01 -7.02
N VAL A 71 3.54 -4.08 -6.47
CA VAL A 71 4.08 -5.28 -5.83
C VAL A 71 4.27 -4.96 -4.36
N HIS A 72 3.51 -5.66 -3.51
CA HIS A 72 3.63 -5.62 -2.05
C HIS A 72 3.79 -7.07 -1.56
N ASP A 73 4.47 -7.27 -0.44
CA ASP A 73 4.48 -8.58 0.19
C ASP A 73 3.05 -8.94 0.66
N ALA A 74 2.61 -10.18 0.46
CA ALA A 74 1.22 -10.57 0.71
C ALA A 74 0.91 -10.77 2.21
N TYR A 75 1.41 -9.89 3.09
CA TYR A 75 1.00 -9.86 4.49
C TYR A 75 -0.38 -9.20 4.61
N VAL A 76 -1.40 -9.93 4.13
CA VAL A 76 -2.78 -9.49 4.07
C VAL A 76 -3.29 -9.11 5.46
N LYS A 77 -3.56 -7.83 5.66
CA LYS A 77 -4.73 -7.41 6.44
C LYS A 77 -5.89 -7.27 5.47
N ALA A 78 -7.03 -7.88 5.81
CA ALA A 78 -8.25 -7.95 4.98
C ALA A 78 -8.78 -6.60 4.48
N ASP A 79 -8.31 -5.48 5.03
CA ASP A 79 -8.75 -4.12 4.72
C ASP A 79 -8.29 -3.59 3.35
N TYR A 80 -7.31 -4.24 2.70
CA TYR A 80 -6.77 -3.78 1.40
C TYR A 80 -7.50 -4.32 0.18
N PHE A 81 -8.09 -5.51 0.28
CA PHE A 81 -8.62 -6.24 -0.89
C PHE A 81 -10.14 -6.28 -0.97
N PHE A 82 -10.83 -6.01 0.14
CA PHE A 82 -12.29 -6.04 0.19
C PHE A 82 -12.82 -4.67 0.58
N PRO A 83 -13.68 -4.02 -0.23
CA PRO A 83 -14.53 -2.96 0.30
C PRO A 83 -15.28 -3.55 1.49
N LYS A 84 -15.32 -2.84 2.62
CA LYS A 84 -16.16 -3.22 3.75
C LYS A 84 -17.62 -3.26 3.26
N ILE A 85 -18.11 -4.44 2.90
CA ILE A 85 -19.54 -4.67 2.70
C ILE A 85 -20.16 -4.55 4.09
N ALA A 86 -21.00 -3.54 4.27
CA ALA A 86 -21.69 -3.32 5.54
C ALA A 86 -22.47 -4.59 5.92
N GLY A 87 -22.12 -5.19 7.06
CA GLY A 87 -22.78 -6.38 7.61
C GLY A 87 -22.00 -7.70 7.52
N LEU A 88 -20.92 -7.79 6.74
CA LEU A 88 -20.19 -9.05 6.56
C LEU A 88 -18.93 -9.11 7.44
N LYS A 89 -18.95 -9.93 8.50
CA LYS A 89 -17.78 -10.22 9.33
C LYS A 89 -16.99 -11.39 8.74
N PHE A 90 -15.80 -11.12 8.20
CA PHE A 90 -14.88 -12.17 7.77
C PHE A 90 -14.10 -12.74 8.96
N PRO A 91 -14.17 -14.06 9.23
CA PRO A 91 -13.44 -14.69 10.33
C PRO A 91 -11.93 -14.72 10.05
N ARG A 92 -11.13 -14.47 11.09
CA ARG A 92 -9.67 -14.24 11.02
C ARG A 92 -8.82 -15.44 10.59
N ARG A 93 -9.40 -16.55 10.15
CA ARG A 93 -8.69 -17.85 10.10
C ARG A 93 -9.10 -18.79 8.96
N THR A 94 -9.48 -18.26 7.80
CA THR A 94 -9.60 -19.05 6.58
C THR A 94 -8.49 -18.64 5.60
N SER A 95 -7.76 -19.64 5.10
CA SER A 95 -6.77 -19.45 4.04
C SER A 95 -7.49 -19.00 2.77
N TRP A 96 -7.15 -17.81 2.28
CA TRP A 96 -7.88 -17.09 1.23
C TRP A 96 -7.70 -17.67 -0.18
N ILE A 97 -6.81 -18.66 -0.35
CA ILE A 97 -6.61 -19.40 -1.60
C ILE A 97 -7.90 -20.08 -2.09
N LEU A 98 -8.77 -20.52 -1.18
CA LEU A 98 -10.04 -21.16 -1.55
C LEU A 98 -11.12 -20.17 -2.04
N LEU A 99 -11.05 -18.89 -1.66
CA LEU A 99 -12.06 -17.89 -2.06
C LEU A 99 -11.75 -17.29 -3.44
N PHE A 100 -10.47 -17.27 -3.84
CA PHE A 100 -10.03 -16.76 -5.13
C PHE A 100 -10.57 -17.61 -6.30
N PHE A 101 -10.64 -18.94 -6.14
CA PHE A 101 -11.18 -19.87 -7.15
C PHE A 101 -12.71 -19.82 -7.32
N LEU A 102 -13.46 -19.31 -6.34
CA LEU A 102 -14.93 -19.26 -6.37
C LEU A 102 -15.49 -17.96 -6.97
N LEU A 103 -14.64 -16.94 -7.15
CA LEU A 103 -15.05 -15.60 -7.60
C LEU A 103 -14.47 -15.20 -8.97
N GLU A 104 -13.76 -16.10 -9.66
CA GLU A 104 -13.25 -15.88 -11.02
C GLU A 104 -14.30 -15.42 -12.06
N PRO A 105 -15.60 -15.80 -12.02
CA PRO A 105 -16.52 -15.33 -13.04
C PRO A 105 -17.06 -13.90 -12.84
N PHE A 106 -16.64 -13.17 -11.79
CA PHE A 106 -17.20 -11.85 -11.45
C PHE A 106 -16.29 -10.64 -11.74
N PHE A 107 -15.09 -10.83 -12.29
CA PHE A 107 -14.21 -9.72 -12.65
C PHE A 107 -13.58 -9.94 -14.05
N PRO A 108 -13.73 -9.00 -15.01
CA PRO A 108 -12.98 -9.03 -16.26
C PRO A 108 -11.50 -8.65 -16.08
#